data_AF-A0A392S5P5-F1
#
_entry.id   AF-A0A392S5P5-F1
#
_cell.length_a   1.000
_cell.length_b   1.000
_cell.length_c   1.000
_cell.angle_alpha   90.00
_cell.angle_beta   90.00
_cell.angle_gamma   90.00
#
_symmetry.space_group_name_H-M   'P 1'
#
loop_
_entity.id
_entity.type
_entity.pdbx_description
1 polymer ?
#
loop_
_entity_poly.entity_id
_entity_poly.type
_entity_poly.pdbx_seq_one_letter_code
_entity_poly.pdbx_strand_id
1 'polypeptide(L)'
;MERPTEMHVAAIKRIMRYLKGSISFGVFYKRESCEKLQLNGWSDSDYAGDLDDRKSTSGYVFKLGNGAISWSSKKQPIVTLSTTEAEFVAAASCA
;
A
#
# COMPACT_ATOMS: atom_id res chain seq x y z
N MET A 1 25.59 -1.45 7.41
CA MET A 1 25.69 -0.77 6.10
C MET A 1 24.84 -1.57 5.14
N GLU A 2 23.76 -1.00 4.61
CA GLU A 2 22.94 -1.70 3.61
C GLU A 2 23.82 -2.07 2.40
N ARG A 3 23.63 -3.28 1.87
CA ARG A 3 24.37 -3.81 0.71
C ARG A 3 23.41 -3.95 -0.46
N PRO A 4 23.14 -2.87 -1.22
CA PRO A 4 22.22 -2.93 -2.36
C PRO A 4 22.73 -3.94 -3.39
N THR A 5 21.85 -4.84 -3.83
CA THR A 5 22.14 -5.85 -4.87
C THR A 5 21.72 -5.33 -6.25
N GLU A 6 22.14 -6.01 -7.31
CA GLU A 6 21.67 -5.69 -8.67
C GLU A 6 20.14 -5.81 -8.79
N MET A 7 19.52 -6.74 -8.06
CA MET A 7 18.06 -6.88 -7.99
C MET A 7 17.41 -5.61 -7.40
N HIS A 8 17.98 -5.04 -6.33
CA HIS A 8 17.48 -3.79 -5.74
C HIS A 8 17.57 -2.63 -6.74
N VAL A 9 18.68 -2.54 -7.49
CA VAL A 9 18.85 -1.52 -8.53
C VAL A 9 17.83 -1.69 -9.66
N ALA A 10 17.56 -2.91 -10.10
CA ALA A 10 16.55 -3.20 -11.11
C ALA A 10 15.13 -2.80 -10.65
N ALA A 11 14.79 -3.10 -9.39
CA ALA A 11 13.50 -2.73 -8.78
C ALA A 11 13.32 -1.21 -8.72
N ILE A 12 14.32 -0.46 -8.24
CA ILE A 12 14.28 1.01 -8.19
C ILE A 12 14.12 1.61 -9.60
N LYS A 13 14.86 1.11 -10.59
CA LYS A 13 14.73 1.55 -11.99
C LYS A 13 13.31 1.31 -12.53
N ARG A 14 12.66 0.19 -12.16
CA ARG A 14 11.27 -0.09 -12.53
C ARG A 14 10.31 0.95 -11.94
N ILE A 15 10.45 1.24 -10.65
CA ILE A 15 9.64 2.26 -9.95
C ILE A 15 9.82 3.64 -10.60
N MET A 16 11.06 4.06 -10.83
CA MET A 16 11.35 5.36 -11.44
C MET A 16 10.80 5.50 -12.87
N ARG A 17 10.86 4.43 -13.68
CA ARG A 17 10.24 4.43 -15.02
C ARG A 17 8.73 4.55 -14.95
N TYR A 18 8.08 3.85 -14.02
CA TYR A 18 6.64 3.97 -13.81
C TYR A 18 6.27 5.41 -13.43
N LEU A 19 6.95 5.98 -12.42
CA LEU A 19 6.71 7.36 -11.99
C LEU A 19 6.89 8.36 -13.14
N LYS A 20 7.96 8.21 -13.94
CA LYS A 20 8.21 9.06 -15.11
C LYS A 20 7.11 8.94 -16.18
N GLY A 21 6.59 7.74 -16.40
CA GLY A 21 5.53 7.48 -17.38
C GLY A 21 4.15 7.98 -16.92
N SER A 22 3.91 8.06 -15.62
CA SER A 22 2.62 8.43 -15.03
C SER A 22 2.56 9.86 -14.48
N ILE A 23 3.53 10.73 -14.82
CA ILE A 23 3.57 12.11 -14.28
C ILE A 23 2.30 12.89 -14.61
N SER A 24 1.70 12.65 -15.77
CA SER A 24 0.47 13.32 -16.22
C SER A 24 -0.81 12.67 -15.69
N PHE A 25 -0.71 11.57 -14.93
CA PHE A 25 -1.87 10.84 -14.44
C PHE A 25 -2.28 11.41 -13.08
N GLY A 26 -3.57 11.32 -12.78
CA GLY A 26 -4.12 11.80 -11.51
C GLY A 26 -5.42 11.09 -11.17
N VAL A 27 -5.88 11.27 -9.93
CA VAL A 27 -7.16 10.74 -9.47
C VAL A 27 -8.25 11.74 -9.86
N PHE A 28 -9.20 11.30 -10.69
CA PHE A 28 -10.34 12.13 -11.10
C PHE A 28 -11.53 11.89 -10.19
N TYR A 29 -11.99 12.95 -9.53
CA TYR A 29 -13.19 12.93 -8.69
C TYR A 29 -14.38 13.42 -9.49
N LYS A 30 -15.17 12.48 -10.02
CA LYS A 30 -16.43 12.81 -10.67
C LYS A 30 -17.51 13.04 -9.63
N ARG A 31 -18.23 14.16 -9.73
CA ARG A 31 -19.46 14.36 -8.97
C ARG A 31 -20.56 13.52 -9.60
N GLU A 32 -20.93 12.43 -8.95
CA GLU A 32 -22.10 11.65 -9.34
C GLU A 32 -23.33 12.23 -8.65
N SER A 33 -24.36 12.57 -9.42
CA SER A 33 -25.54 13.31 -8.96
C SER A 33 -26.49 12.49 -8.09
N CYS A 34 -26.28 11.17 -7.98
CA CYS A 34 -27.22 10.25 -7.34
C CYS A 34 -26.60 9.40 -6.21
N GLU A 35 -25.27 9.37 -6.07
CA GLU A 35 -24.61 8.62 -5.00
C GLU A 35 -24.28 9.55 -3.83
N LYS A 36 -24.63 9.11 -2.62
CA LYS A 36 -24.16 9.78 -1.40
C LYS A 36 -22.64 9.66 -1.36
N LEU A 37 -21.94 10.77 -1.11
CA LEU A 37 -20.50 10.76 -0.83
C LEU A 37 -20.22 9.85 0.37
N GLN A 38 -19.71 8.65 0.09
CA GLN A 38 -19.35 7.65 1.09
C GLN A 38 -17.83 7.57 1.23
N LEU A 39 -17.36 7.50 2.47
CA LEU A 39 -15.98 7.20 2.81
C LEU A 39 -15.88 5.71 3.10
N ASN A 40 -15.17 4.98 2.25
CA ASN A 40 -14.95 3.55 2.39
C ASN A 40 -13.45 3.28 2.54
N GLY A 41 -13.09 2.42 3.48
CA GLY A 41 -11.70 2.04 3.77
C GLY A 41 -11.48 0.55 3.65
N TRP A 42 -10.32 0.16 3.15
CA TRP A 42 -9.86 -1.23 3.09
C TRP A 42 -8.44 -1.30 3.63
N SER A 43 -8.13 -2.36 4.37
CA SER A 43 -6.80 -2.71 4.85
C SER A 43 -6.51 -4.17 4.52
N ASP A 44 -5.24 -4.50 4.31
CA ASP A 44 -4.78 -5.86 4.00
C ASP A 44 -3.32 -6.06 4.42
N SER A 45 -2.89 -7.31 4.58
CA SER A 45 -1.50 -7.69 4.83
C SER A 45 -1.06 -8.94 4.08
N ASP A 46 0.21 -9.01 3.69
CA ASP A 46 0.76 -10.13 2.89
C ASP A 46 1.34 -11.31 3.71
N TYR A 47 1.11 -11.34 5.03
CA TYR A 47 1.70 -12.26 6.03
C TYR A 47 3.06 -12.89 5.67
N ALA A 48 4.13 -12.40 6.30
CA ALA A 48 5.49 -12.90 6.11
C ALA A 48 5.94 -12.92 4.64
N GLY A 49 5.51 -11.90 3.87
CA GLY A 49 5.83 -11.73 2.46
C GLY A 49 7.31 -11.41 2.19
N ASP A 50 8.02 -10.80 3.15
CA ASP A 50 9.46 -10.58 3.03
C ASP A 50 10.25 -11.89 3.28
N LEU A 51 11.08 -12.29 2.33
CA LEU A 51 11.86 -13.54 2.43
C LEU A 51 13.07 -13.40 3.35
N ASP A 52 13.58 -12.20 3.56
CA ASP A 52 14.80 -11.95 4.35
C ASP A 52 14.50 -11.92 5.86
N ASP A 53 13.46 -11.17 6.26
CA ASP A 53 13.12 -11.00 7.68
C ASP A 53 11.72 -11.49 8.08
N ARG A 54 10.97 -12.06 7.13
CA ARG A 54 9.61 -12.62 7.37
C ARG A 54 8.63 -11.60 7.92
N LYS A 55 8.89 -10.30 7.76
CA LYS A 55 7.92 -9.26 8.10
C LYS A 55 6.87 -9.15 7.01
N SER A 56 5.65 -8.84 7.43
CA SER A 56 4.54 -8.58 6.51
C SER A 56 4.59 -7.14 6.01
N THR A 57 4.01 -6.89 4.85
CA THR A 57 3.70 -5.56 4.33
C THR A 57 2.23 -5.29 4.55
N SER A 58 1.91 -4.21 5.26
CA SER A 58 0.54 -3.73 5.44
C SER A 58 0.20 -2.68 4.39
N GLY A 59 -0.99 -2.81 3.81
CA GLY A 59 -1.57 -1.84 2.90
C GLY A 59 -2.91 -1.33 3.40
N TYR A 60 -3.23 -0.08 3.05
CA TYR A 60 -4.60 0.41 3.15
C TYR A 60 -4.93 1.38 2.02
N VAL A 61 -6.22 1.53 1.77
CA VAL A 61 -6.77 2.58 0.90
C VAL A 61 -8.10 3.08 1.44
N PHE A 62 -8.22 4.40 1.56
CA PHE A 62 -9.46 5.11 1.83
C PHE A 62 -9.92 5.81 0.55
N LYS A 63 -11.17 5.56 0.17
CA LYS A 63 -11.82 6.17 -0.99
C LYS A 63 -12.96 7.07 -0.56
N LEU A 64 -13.07 8.21 -1.23
CA LEU A 64 -14.24 9.08 -1.17
C LEU A 64 -14.97 8.98 -2.51
N GLY A 65 -16.14 8.35 -2.50
CA GLY A 65 -16.79 7.90 -3.73
C GLY A 65 -15.87 6.95 -4.52
N ASN A 66 -15.62 7.28 -5.79
CA ASN A 66 -14.79 6.44 -6.67
C ASN A 66 -13.28 6.73 -6.62
N GLY A 67 -12.84 7.82 -5.97
CA GLY A 67 -11.43 8.22 -5.92
C GLY A 67 -10.75 7.88 -4.58
N ALA A 68 -9.48 7.46 -4.64
CA ALA A 68 -8.65 7.21 -3.46
C ALA A 68 -8.08 8.52 -2.90
N ILE A 69 -8.34 8.80 -1.61
CA ILE A 69 -7.91 10.03 -0.91
C ILE A 69 -6.72 9.81 0.02
N SER A 70 -6.53 8.60 0.52
CA SER A 70 -5.41 8.24 1.40
C SER A 70 -5.08 6.77 1.18
N TRP A 71 -3.81 6.44 1.06
CA TRP A 71 -3.34 5.08 0.90
C TRP A 71 -1.91 4.96 1.41
N SER A 72 -1.54 3.76 1.80
CA SER A 72 -0.17 3.45 2.18
C SER A 72 0.12 1.98 1.90
N SER A 73 1.38 1.67 1.66
CA SER A 73 1.89 0.30 1.64
C SER A 73 3.25 0.33 2.33
N LYS A 74 3.34 -0.33 3.48
CA LYS A 74 4.51 -0.24 4.35
C LYS A 74 4.81 -1.58 5.01
N LYS A 75 6.10 -1.94 5.01
CA LYS A 75 6.62 -3.07 5.76
C LYS A 75 6.37 -2.87 7.26
N GLN A 76 5.79 -3.87 7.92
CA GLN A 76 5.52 -3.85 9.36
C GLN A 76 6.83 -3.74 10.15
N PRO A 77 6.84 -3.04 11.30
CA PRO A 77 8.04 -2.93 12.12
C PRO A 77 8.38 -4.25 12.84
N ILE A 78 7.37 -5.08 13.10
CA ILE A 78 7.42 -6.35 13.82
C ILE A 78 7.20 -7.56 12.90
N VAL A 79 7.63 -8.73 13.35
CA VAL A 79 7.27 -10.02 12.72
C VAL A 79 6.01 -10.53 13.40
N THR A 80 4.97 -10.80 12.62
CA THR A 80 3.70 -11.38 13.09
C THR A 80 3.75 -12.91 13.02
N LEU A 81 3.06 -13.59 13.94
CA LEU A 81 3.10 -15.05 14.07
C LEU A 81 1.92 -15.75 13.39
N SER A 82 0.93 -15.00 12.92
CA SER A 82 -0.20 -15.52 12.17
C SER A 82 -0.70 -14.49 11.16
N THR A 83 -1.50 -14.97 10.20
CA THR A 83 -2.22 -14.09 9.26
C THR A 83 -3.16 -13.15 10.00
N THR A 84 -3.85 -13.62 11.04
CA THR A 84 -4.74 -12.79 11.87
C THR A 84 -4.00 -11.64 12.55
N GLU A 85 -2.80 -11.89 13.08
CA GLU A 85 -1.99 -10.82 13.68
C GLU A 85 -1.50 -9.81 12.62
N ALA A 86 -1.14 -10.29 11.44
CA ALA A 86 -0.74 -9.43 10.32
C ALA A 86 -1.88 -8.50 9.88
N GLU A 87 -3.10 -9.05 9.75
CA GLU A 87 -4.30 -8.27 9.45
C GLU A 87 -4.64 -7.28 10.57
N PHE A 88 -4.51 -7.70 11.82
CA PHE A 88 -4.75 -6.82 12.96
C PHE A 88 -3.80 -5.61 12.97
N VAL A 89 -2.51 -5.83 12.71
CA VAL A 89 -1.52 -4.75 12.58
C VAL A 89 -1.83 -3.85 11.39
N ALA A 90 -2.29 -4.41 10.26
CA ALA A 90 -2.70 -3.62 9.09
C ALA A 90 -3.91 -2.72 9.41
N ALA A 91 -4.94 -3.27 10.05
CA ALA A 91 -6.12 -2.53 10.48
C ALA A 91 -5.79 -1.45 11.52
N ALA A 92 -4.88 -1.74 12.46
CA ALA A 92 -4.41 -0.74 13.42
C ALA A 92 -3.58 0.38 12.75
N SER A 93 -2.86 0.07 11.67
CA SER A 93 -2.05 1.06 10.94
C SER A 93 -2.87 2.00 10.05
N CYS A 94 -4.13 1.65 9.76
CA CYS A 94 -5.05 2.50 8.99
C CYS A 94 -6.02 3.32 9.86
N ALA A 95 -6.03 3.11 11.19
CA ALA A 95 -6.82 3.87 12.15
C ALA A 95 -6.16 5.21 12.49
#